data_AF-A0AAV2Z3C9-F1
#
_entry.id   AF-A0AAV2Z3C9-F1
#
_cell.length_a   1.000
_cell.length_b   1.000
_cell.length_c   1.000
_cell.angle_alpha   90.00
_cell.angle_beta   90.00
_cell.angle_gamma   90.00
#
_symmetry.space_group_name_H-M   'P 1'
#
loop_
_entity.id
_entity.type
_entity.pdbx_description
1 polymer ?
#
loop_
_entity_poly.entity_id
_entity_poly.type
_entity_poly.pdbx_seq_one_letter_code
_entity_poly.pdbx_strand_id
1 'polypeptide(L)' 'MGFKLAFLVGSQDRIKCEKETGYNVMTAANVPDLNQLDKMCKSTACKTVMANIVEKDLPDC' A
#
# COMPACT_ATOMS: atom_id res chain seq x y z
N MET A 1 -4.07 -19.54 3.54
CA MET A 1 -3.29 -18.34 3.94
C MET A 1 -3.72 -17.11 3.12
N GLY A 2 -5.04 -16.78 3.01
CA GLY A 2 -5.53 -15.95 1.88
C GLY A 2 -6.31 -14.65 2.19
N PHE A 3 -6.48 -14.25 3.46
CA PHE A 3 -7.39 -13.12 3.79
C PHE A 3 -6.77 -11.98 4.61
N LYS A 4 -5.49 -12.06 4.97
CA LYS A 4 -4.85 -11.07 5.85
C LYS A 4 -4.80 -9.65 5.25
N LEU A 5 -4.88 -9.52 3.92
CA LEU A 5 -4.90 -8.23 3.22
C LEU A 5 -6.31 -7.69 2.92
N ALA A 6 -7.39 -8.41 3.26
CA ALA A 6 -8.75 -7.99 2.95
C ALA A 6 -9.12 -6.62 3.55
N PHE A 7 -8.49 -6.24 4.67
CA PHE A 7 -8.68 -4.92 5.28
C PHE A 7 -8.29 -3.76 4.36
N LEU A 8 -7.37 -3.98 3.41
CA LEU A 8 -6.96 -2.95 2.47
C LEU A 8 -8.09 -2.56 1.52
N VAL A 9 -9.01 -3.49 1.20
CA VAL A 9 -10.08 -3.30 0.20
C VAL A 9 -10.92 -2.05 0.50
N GLY A 10 -11.21 -1.78 1.78
CA GLY A 10 -11.96 -0.61 2.25
C GLY A 10 -11.12 0.48 2.92
N SER A 11 -9.79 0.37 2.89
CA SER A 11 -8.91 1.31 3.61
C SER A 11 -8.91 2.70 2.96
N GLN A 12 -9.28 3.72 3.74
CA GLN A 12 -9.19 5.12 3.32
C GLN A 12 -7.74 5.57 3.11
N ASP A 13 -6.82 5.08 3.96
CA ASP A 13 -5.39 5.37 3.82
C ASP A 13 -4.81 4.77 2.53
N ARG A 14 -5.26 3.58 2.13
CA ARG A 14 -4.89 3.01 0.82
C ARG A 14 -5.37 3.93 -0.30
N ILE A 15 -6.66 4.27 -0.34
CA ILE A 15 -7.23 5.13 -1.40
C ILE A 15 -6.49 6.48 -1.48
N LYS A 16 -6.16 7.06 -0.33
CA LYS A 16 -5.41 8.31 -0.25
C LYS A 16 -3.97 8.14 -0.74
N CYS A 17 -3.29 7.08 -0.31
CA CYS A 17 -1.94 6.74 -0.78
C CYS A 17 -1.91 6.57 -2.31
N GLU A 18 -2.87 5.83 -2.88
CA GLU A 18 -2.98 5.62 -4.33
C GLU A 18 -3.19 6.95 -5.07
N LYS A 19 -4.04 7.83 -4.53
CA LYS A 19 -4.29 9.16 -5.10
C LYS A 19 -3.08 10.09 -5.04
N GLU A 20 -2.35 10.09 -3.93
CA GLU A 20 -1.18 10.98 -3.73
C GLU A 20 0.03 10.54 -4.58
N THR A 21 0.15 9.24 -4.85
CA THR A 21 1.33 8.67 -5.50
C THR A 21 1.10 8.36 -6.98
N GLY A 22 -0.14 8.11 -7.37
CA GLY A 22 -0.50 7.58 -8.67
C GLY A 22 -0.21 6.08 -8.83
N TYR A 23 0.09 5.37 -7.72
CA TYR A 23 0.35 3.94 -7.71
C TYR A 23 -0.84 3.18 -7.11
N ASN A 24 -1.51 2.32 -7.89
CA ASN A 24 -2.65 1.52 -7.43
C ASN A 24 -2.18 0.12 -7.00
N VAL A 25 -2.20 -0.19 -5.71
CA VAL A 25 -1.68 -1.46 -5.18
C VAL A 25 -2.57 -2.66 -5.52
N MET A 26 -3.84 -2.42 -5.89
CA MET A 26 -4.79 -3.49 -6.23
C MET A 26 -4.70 -3.92 -7.69
N THR A 27 -4.23 -3.04 -8.58
CA THR A 27 -4.22 -3.29 -10.04
C THR A 27 -2.84 -3.19 -10.69
N ALA A 28 -1.82 -2.70 -9.98
CA ALA A 28 -0.48 -2.60 -10.52
C ALA A 28 0.10 -3.99 -10.78
N ALA A 29 0.65 -4.18 -11.97
CA ALA A 29 1.36 -5.41 -12.35
C ALA A 29 2.83 -5.40 -11.95
N ASN A 30 3.38 -4.22 -11.66
CA ASN A 30 4.78 -4.01 -11.32
C ASN A 30 4.89 -3.21 -10.02
N VAL A 31 6.06 -3.28 -9.39
CA VAL A 31 6.41 -2.40 -8.26
C VAL A 31 6.41 -0.91 -8.69
N PRO A 32 6.27 0.03 -7.74
CA PRO A 32 6.30 1.46 -8.05
C PRO A 32 7.61 1.88 -8.71
N ASP A 33 7.54 2.84 -9.64
CA ASP A 33 8.74 3.50 -10.16
C ASP A 33 9.37 4.45 -9.11
N LEU A 34 10.55 4.99 -9.40
CA LEU A 34 11.27 5.86 -8.46
C LEU A 34 10.51 7.15 -8.08
N ASN A 35 9.72 7.70 -9.00
CA ASN A 35 8.94 8.91 -8.72
C ASN A 35 7.72 8.59 -7.85
N GLN A 36 7.07 7.46 -8.11
CA GLN A 36 5.97 6.97 -7.28
C GLN A 36 6.47 6.61 -5.89
N LEU A 37 7.63 5.94 -5.79
CA LEU A 37 8.26 5.58 -4.53
C LEU A 37 8.63 6.82 -3.69
N ASP A 38 9.21 7.87 -4.30
CA ASP A 38 9.50 9.13 -3.60
C ASP A 38 8.23 9.76 -3.01
N LYS A 39 7.12 9.74 -3.77
CA LYS A 39 5.81 10.20 -3.26
C LYS A 39 5.30 9.31 -2.13
N MET A 40 5.44 7.98 -2.24
CA MET A 40 5.04 7.04 -1.20
C MET A 40 5.80 7.31 0.11
N CYS A 41 7.11 7.57 0.01
CA CYS A 41 7.97 7.89 1.15
C CYS A 41 7.61 9.23 1.82
N LYS A 42 6.95 10.15 1.11
CA LYS A 42 6.47 11.44 1.64
C LYS A 42 5.03 11.37 2.17
N SER A 43 4.22 10.45 1.66
CA SER A 43 2.81 10.30 2.06
C SER A 43 2.68 9.63 3.43
N THR A 44 2.05 10.34 4.38
CA THR A 44 1.67 9.74 5.68
C THR A 44 0.68 8.60 5.49
N ALA A 45 -0.24 8.70 4.52
CA ALA A 45 -1.21 7.65 4.24
C ALA A 45 -0.53 6.35 3.77
N CYS A 46 0.47 6.45 2.89
CA CYS A 46 1.25 5.29 2.47
C CYS A 46 2.04 4.65 3.62
N LYS A 47 2.62 5.46 4.51
CA LYS A 47 3.30 4.95 5.72
C LYS A 47 2.34 4.20 6.64
N THR A 48 1.13 4.73 6.85
CA THR A 48 0.08 4.06 7.62
C THR A 48 -0.31 2.72 6.99
N VAL A 49 -0.48 2.67 5.66
CA VAL A 49 -0.78 1.42 4.95
C VAL A 49 0.33 0.38 5.18
N MET A 50 1.60 0.77 5.01
CA MET A 50 2.73 -0.14 5.19
C MET A 50 2.84 -0.64 6.64
N ALA A 51 2.66 0.24 7.63
CA ALA A 51 2.63 -0.13 9.04
C ALA A 51 1.52 -1.17 9.32
N ASN A 52 0.31 -0.91 8.84
CA ASN A 52 -0.82 -1.82 8.98
C ASN A 52 -0.58 -3.18 8.32
N ILE A 53 0.16 -3.23 7.20
CA ILE A 53 0.53 -4.46 6.51
C ILE A 53 1.55 -5.26 7.35
N VAL A 54 2.58 -4.60 7.88
CA VAL A 54 3.59 -5.24 8.74
C VAL A 54 2.95 -5.87 9.97
N GLU A 55 1.97 -5.18 10.58
CA GLU A 55 1.19 -5.72 11.71
C GLU A 55 0.37 -6.98 11.37
N LYS A 56 0.14 -7.28 10.08
CA LYS A 56 -0.55 -8.51 9.69
C LYS A 56 0.34 -9.73 9.69
N ASP A 57 1.65 -9.58 9.88
CA ASP A 57 2.59 -10.71 9.94
C ASP A 57 2.40 -11.63 8.73
N LEU A 58 2.56 -11.05 7.54
CA LEU A 58 2.37 -11.78 6.29
C LEU A 58 3.47 -12.84 6.13
N PRO A 59 3.14 -14.01 5.55
CA PRO A 59 4.16 -15.00 5.23
C PRO A 59 5.19 -14.43 4.23
N ASP A 60 6.45 -14.80 4.43
CA ASP A 60 7.52 -14.57 3.46
C ASP A 60 7.53 -15.73 2.46
N CYS A 61 6.81 -15.56 1.33
CA CYS A 61 6.56 -16.60 0.34
C CYS A 61 6.41 -16.03 -1.08
#